data_AF-A0A4Q2EH56-F1
#
_entry.id   AF-A0A4Q2EH56-F1
#
_cell.length_a   1.000
_cell.length_b   1.000
_cell.length_c   1.000
_cell.angle_alpha   90.00
_cell.angle_beta   90.00
_cell.angle_gamma   90.00
#
_symmetry.space_group_name_H-M   'P 1'
#
loop_
_entity.id
_entity.type
_entity.pdbx_description
1 polymer ?
#
loop_
_entity_poly.entity_id
_entity_poly.type
_entity_poly.pdbx_seq_one_letter_code
_entity_poly.pdbx_strand_id
1 'polypeptide(L)' 'MELQRYESLAHAAERTGISRKTLRRRIASGQLPVFSSGRRILRVRPEDVDAMLRPFWLS' A
#
# COMPACT_ATOMS: atom_id res chain seq x y z
N MET A 1 -19.44 12.13 -3.64
CA MET A 1 -18.96 10.79 -3.25
C MET A 1 -17.59 10.62 -3.87
N GLU A 2 -16.52 10.55 -3.08
CA GLU A 2 -15.21 10.21 -3.64
C GLU A 2 -15.21 8.73 -4.06
N LEU A 3 -14.72 8.46 -5.27
CA LEU A 3 -14.50 7.10 -5.73
C LEU A 3 -13.28 6.54 -5.00
N GLN A 4 -13.47 5.46 -4.25
CA GLN A 4 -12.38 4.75 -3.60
C GLN A 4 -11.35 4.31 -4.65
N ARG A 5 -10.12 4.84 -4.57
CA ARG A 5 -9.04 4.53 -5.50
C ARG A 5 -8.25 3.32 -5.01
N TYR A 6 -7.87 2.46 -5.96
CA TYR A 6 -7.10 1.25 -5.71
C TYR A 6 -5.95 1.14 -6.70
N GLU A 7 -4.75 0.92 -6.20
CA GLU A 7 -3.55 0.75 -7.02
C GLU A 7 -2.94 -0.64 -6.84
N SER A 8 -2.11 -1.05 -7.81
CA SER A 8 -1.33 -2.29 -7.69
C SER A 8 -0.11 -2.06 -6.78
N LEU A 9 0.45 -3.14 -6.24
CA LEU A 9 1.70 -3.04 -5.46
C LEU A 9 2.88 -2.51 -6.29
N ALA A 10 2.86 -2.68 -7.62
CA ALA A 10 3.89 -2.14 -8.49
C ALA A 10 3.77 -0.61 -8.58
N HIS A 11 2.56 -0.11 -8.81
CA HIS A 11 2.32 1.33 -8.91
C HIS A 11 2.59 2.05 -7.59
N ALA A 12 2.15 1.46 -6.46
CA ALA A 12 2.46 1.98 -5.13
C ALA A 12 3.97 2.08 -4.88
N ALA A 13 4.74 1.08 -5.33
CA ALA A 13 6.18 1.06 -5.17
C ALA A 13 6.89 2.13 -6.02
N GLU A 14 6.45 2.32 -7.26
CA GLU A 14 6.97 3.37 -8.15
C GLU A 14 6.70 4.76 -7.57
N ARG A 15 5.48 4.99 -7.05
CA ARG A 15 5.05 6.29 -6.52
C ARG A 15 5.75 6.68 -5.22
N THR A 16 5.95 5.72 -4.32
CA THR A 16 6.46 5.99 -2.95
C THR A 16 7.94 5.68 -2.77
N GLY A 17 8.58 4.99 -3.73
CA GLY A 17 9.92 4.45 -3.58
C GLY A 17 10.02 3.26 -2.61
N ILE A 18 8.92 2.85 -1.97
CA ILE A 18 8.91 1.68 -1.09
C ILE A 18 8.95 0.41 -1.94
N SER A 19 9.92 -0.46 -1.70
CA SER A 19 10.03 -1.70 -2.47
C SER A 19 8.76 -2.57 -2.36
N ARG A 20 8.38 -3.25 -3.45
CA ARG A 20 7.31 -4.25 -3.47
C ARG A 20 7.47 -5.31 -2.37
N LYS A 21 8.72 -5.67 -2.04
CA LYS A 21 9.06 -6.61 -0.95
C LYS A 21 8.65 -6.06 0.41
N THR A 22 8.91 -4.78 0.67
CA THR A 22 8.50 -4.09 1.90
C THR A 22 6.98 -4.03 2.01
N LEU A 23 6.28 -3.64 0.93
CA LEU A 23 4.81 -3.60 0.92
C LEU A 23 4.21 -4.99 1.23
N ARG A 24 4.71 -6.05 0.58
CA ARG A 24 4.27 -7.43 0.88
C ARG A 24 4.52 -7.84 2.33
N ARG A 25 5.67 -7.46 2.90
CA ARG A 25 5.98 -7.75 4.31
C ARG A 25 4.98 -7.06 5.24
N ARG A 26 4.62 -5.81 4.96
CA ARG A 26 3.64 -5.04 5.74
C ARG A 26 2.25 -5.65 5.66
N ILE A 27 1.84 -6.11 4.48
CA ILE A 27 0.60 -6.88 4.29
C ILE A 27 0.64 -8.17 5.12
N ALA A 28 1.72 -8.95 5.03
CA ALA A 28 1.87 -10.20 5.77
C ALA A 28 1.84 -9.98 7.30
N SER A 29 2.37 -8.84 7.78
CA SER A 29 2.30 -8.45 9.19
C SER A 29 0.98 -7.79 9.62
N GLY A 30 0.00 -7.63 8.71
CA GLY A 30 -1.28 -6.98 8.97
C GLY A 30 -1.21 -5.44 9.09
N GLN A 31 -0.08 -4.82 8.78
CA GLN A 31 0.13 -3.37 8.90
C GLN A 31 -0.30 -2.57 7.67
N LEU A 32 -0.48 -3.24 6.52
CA LEU A 32 -0.99 -2.63 5.30
C LEU A 32 -2.22 -3.41 4.85
N PRO A 33 -3.42 -2.82 4.91
CA PRO A 33 -4.64 -3.44 4.38
C PRO A 33 -4.47 -3.78 2.89
N VAL A 34 -5.02 -4.93 2.49
CA VAL A 34 -4.99 -5.39 1.10
C VAL A 34 -6.38 -5.81 0.67
N PHE A 35 -6.71 -5.48 -0.57
CA PHE A 35 -7.99 -5.78 -1.21
C PHE A 35 -7.76 -6.73 -2.38
N SER A 36 -8.69 -7.65 -2.57
CA SER A 36 -8.61 -8.64 -3.64
C SER A 36 -9.58 -8.28 -4.77
N SER A 37 -9.06 -8.20 -5.98
CA SER A 37 -9.86 -8.09 -7.21
C SER A 37 -9.81 -9.42 -7.97
N GLY A 38 -10.17 -10.51 -7.29
CA GLY A 38 -10.12 -11.88 -7.81
C GLY A 38 -8.95 -12.71 -7.25
N ARG A 39 -8.85 -13.99 -7.65
CA ARG A 39 -8.03 -15.00 -6.97
C ARG A 39 -6.55 -14.65 -6.73
N ARG A 40 -5.94 -13.77 -7.54
CA ARG A 40 -4.51 -13.42 -7.44
C ARG A 40 -4.19 -11.93 -7.61
N ILE A 41 -5.20 -11.07 -7.69
CA ILE A 41 -4.98 -9.64 -7.95
C ILE A 41 -5.13 -8.89 -6.63
N LEU A 42 -3.99 -8.47 -6.07
CA LEU A 42 -3.94 -7.67 -4.86
C LEU A 42 -3.93 -6.18 -5.22
N ARG A 43 -4.70 -5.41 -4.46
CA ARG A 43 -4.84 -3.97 -4.55
C ARG A 43 -4.64 -3.36 -3.18
N VAL A 44 -4.12 -2.14 -3.14
CA VAL A 44 -3.99 -1.34 -1.93
C VAL A 44 -4.64 0.02 -2.17
N ARG A 45 -5.10 0.65 -1.10
CA ARG A 45 -5.50 2.04 -1.14
C ARG A 45 -4.25 2.93 -1.08
N PRO A 46 -4.10 3.93 -1.97
CA PRO A 46 -2.95 4.83 -1.94
C PRO A 46 -2.73 5.47 -0.56
N GLU A 47 -3.81 5.88 0.11
CA GLU A 47 -3.78 6.52 1.42
C GLU A 47 -3.22 5.61 2.53
N ASP A 48 -3.48 4.30 2.48
CA ASP A 48 -2.94 3.36 3.46
C ASP A 48 -1.42 3.20 3.28
N VAL A 49 -0.93 3.26 2.03
CA VAL A 49 0.50 3.23 1.73
C VAL A 49 1.17 4.53 2.18
N ASP A 50 0.52 5.67 1.93
CA ASP A 50 1.05 7.00 2.29
C ASP A 50 1.14 7.19 3.79
N ALA A 51 0.18 6.65 4.55
CA ALA A 51 0.20 6.67 6.01
C ALA A 51 1.41 5.92 6.64
N MET A 52 2.10 5.09 5.85
CA MET A 52 3.35 4.44 6.27
C MET A 52 4.54 5.41 6.24
N LEU A 53 4.48 6.46 5.43
CA LEU A 53 5.48 7.51 5.36
C LEU A 53 5.20 8.51 6.47
N ARG A 54 5.99 8.43 7.54
CA ARG A 54 5.92 9.39 8.63
C ARG A 54 7.16 10.28 8.59
N PRO A 55 7.01 11.59 8.82
CA PRO A 55 8.14 12.45 9.09
C PRO A 55 9.02 11.89 10.20
N PHE A 56 10.33 11.87 9.98
CA PHE A 56 11.26 11.28 10.96
C PHE A 56 11.28 12.04 12.30
N TRP A 57 10.92 13.32 12.30
CA TRP A 57 10.86 14.17 13.50
C TRP A 57 9.58 13.97 14.34
N LEU A 58 8.66 13.11 13.89
CA LEU A 58 7.50 12.69 14.68
C LEU A 58 7.74 11.37 15.43
N SER A 59 8.98 10.89 15.49
CA SER A 59 9.38 9.61 16.10
C SER A 59 10.09 9.79 17.43
#